data_AF-A0A1C7LLQ4-F1
#
_entry.id   AF-A0A1C7LLQ4-F1
#
_cell.length_a   1.000
_cell.length_b   1.000
_cell.length_c   1.000
_cell.angle_alpha   90.00
_cell.angle_beta   90.00
_cell.angle_gamma   90.00
#
_symmetry.space_group_name_H-M   'P 1'
#
loop_
_entity.id
_entity.type
_entity.pdbx_description
1 polymer ?
#
loop_
_entity_poly.entity_id
_entity_poly.type
_entity_poly.pdbx_seq_one_letter_code
_entity_poly.pdbx_strand_id
1 'polypeptide(L)'
;MASLARIRPCAPRRLPFPARAIQTAADTTQLQQDASHSEPFNVKLHDDSFRGYHTDVPSLEVEVTKDGLLTWYKQMNSMRRMEMAADALYKQKLIRGFCHLAIGQEAISVGIESATTFEDKIISSYRTHPSPSSAVAQSRA
;
A
#
# COMPACT_ATOMS: atom_id res chain seq x y z
N MET A 1 67.31 23.86 18.60
CA MET A 1 66.75 22.50 18.48
C MET A 1 65.38 22.59 17.83
N ALA A 2 65.27 22.27 16.54
CA ALA A 2 64.00 22.29 15.82
C ALA A 2 63.39 20.89 15.81
N SER A 3 62.20 20.74 16.39
CA SER A 3 61.45 19.49 16.44
C SER A 3 60.55 19.38 15.19
N LEU A 4 60.76 18.36 14.37
CA LEU A 4 59.97 18.04 13.18
C LEU A 4 58.65 17.39 13.58
N ALA A 5 57.56 18.16 13.58
CA ALA A 5 56.20 17.62 13.69
C ALA A 5 55.75 17.08 12.31
N ARG A 6 55.68 15.74 12.17
CA ARG A 6 55.05 15.08 11.01
C ARG A 6 53.53 15.20 11.11
N ILE A 7 52.93 15.99 10.22
CA ILE A 7 51.48 16.02 10.01
C ILE A 7 51.11 14.77 9.18
N ARG A 8 50.29 13.88 9.74
CA ARG A 8 49.65 12.79 8.98
C ARG A 8 48.36 13.31 8.34
N PRO A 9 48.09 13.06 7.05
CA PRO A 9 46.79 13.40 6.47
C PRO A 9 45.72 12.42 6.95
N CYS A 10 44.59 12.95 7.44
CA CYS A 10 43.40 12.18 7.77
C CYS A 10 42.59 11.98 6.49
N ALA A 11 42.53 10.74 5.99
CA ALA A 11 41.65 10.41 4.86
C ALA A 11 40.19 10.25 5.36
N PRO A 12 39.17 10.76 4.63
CA PRO A 12 37.79 10.60 5.03
C PRO A 12 37.35 9.15 4.80
N ARG A 13 37.05 8.42 5.89
CA ARG A 13 36.52 7.06 5.84
C ARG A 13 35.04 7.12 5.39
N ARG A 14 34.78 6.97 4.09
CA ARG A 14 33.43 6.64 3.59
C ARG A 14 33.09 5.23 4.10
N LEU A 15 32.25 5.13 5.12
CA LEU A 15 31.58 3.89 5.43
C LEU A 15 30.38 3.75 4.50
N PRO A 16 30.23 2.63 3.76
CA PRO A 16 28.97 2.36 3.09
C PRO A 16 27.97 1.99 4.19
N PHE A 17 27.02 2.88 4.47
CA PHE A 17 25.82 2.46 5.19
C PHE A 17 25.16 1.38 4.31
N PRO A 18 24.92 0.16 4.81
CA PRO A 18 23.98 -0.72 4.14
C PRO A 18 22.61 -0.06 4.30
N ALA A 19 22.16 0.62 3.25
CA ALA A 19 20.76 1.00 3.14
C ALA A 19 20.00 -0.32 3.07
N ARG A 20 19.44 -0.74 4.21
CA ARG A 20 18.59 -1.93 4.28
C ARG A 20 17.29 -1.58 3.56
N ALA A 21 17.27 -1.76 2.25
CA ALA A 21 16.03 -1.74 1.49
C ALA A 21 15.21 -2.92 1.99
N ILE A 22 14.12 -2.64 2.68
CA ILE A 22 13.08 -3.64 2.94
C ILE A 22 12.45 -3.87 1.57
N GLN A 23 12.89 -4.90 0.85
CA GLN A 23 12.18 -5.35 -0.34
C GLN A 23 10.82 -5.87 0.13
N THR A 24 9.76 -5.17 -0.21
CA THR A 24 8.41 -5.71 -0.03
C THR A 24 8.10 -6.61 -1.24
N ALA A 25 7.27 -7.64 -1.08
CA ALA A 25 6.86 -8.50 -2.21
C ALA A 25 6.16 -7.70 -3.34
N ALA A 26 5.68 -6.49 -3.04
CA ALA A 26 5.17 -5.56 -4.04
C ALA A 26 6.28 -5.01 -4.96
N ASP A 27 7.49 -4.79 -4.44
CA ASP A 27 8.63 -4.22 -5.18
C ASP A 27 9.26 -5.19 -6.18
N THR A 28 8.95 -6.50 -6.08
CA THR A 28 9.44 -7.51 -7.04
C THR A 28 8.59 -7.62 -8.30
N THR A 29 7.46 -6.91 -8.37
CA THR A 29 6.56 -6.93 -9.53
C THR A 29 7.21 -6.22 -10.71
N GLN A 30 7.40 -6.92 -11.83
CA GLN A 30 8.04 -6.36 -13.02
C GLN A 30 6.99 -5.89 -14.04
N LEU A 31 7.17 -4.67 -14.55
CA LEU A 31 6.41 -4.18 -15.70
C LEU A 31 6.97 -4.79 -16.98
N GLN A 32 6.12 -5.40 -17.78
CA GLN A 32 6.52 -6.05 -19.02
C GLN A 32 6.49 -5.08 -20.23
N GLN A 33 5.78 -3.94 -20.10
CA GLN A 33 5.61 -2.91 -21.14
C GLN A 33 5.49 -1.50 -20.52
N ASP A 34 5.75 -0.47 -21.33
CA ASP A 34 5.58 0.94 -20.94
C ASP A 34 4.10 1.29 -20.76
N ALA A 35 3.73 1.86 -19.60
CA ALA A 35 2.34 2.08 -19.24
C ALA A 35 1.73 3.34 -19.89
N SER A 36 0.94 3.14 -20.95
CA SER A 36 -0.02 4.13 -21.45
C SER A 36 -1.15 4.38 -20.42
N HIS A 37 -1.83 5.53 -20.50
CA HIS A 37 -2.78 5.94 -19.46
C HIS A 37 -4.04 5.07 -19.38
N SER A 38 -4.59 4.68 -20.53
CA SER A 38 -5.91 4.05 -20.60
C SER A 38 -5.91 2.67 -21.27
N GLU A 39 -4.76 2.21 -21.77
CA GLU A 39 -4.65 0.88 -22.36
C GLU A 39 -4.35 -0.17 -21.27
N PRO A 40 -5.01 -1.34 -21.31
CA PRO A 40 -4.69 -2.43 -20.39
C PRO A 40 -3.31 -2.99 -20.71
N PHE A 41 -2.51 -3.21 -19.67
CA PHE A 41 -1.23 -3.88 -19.76
C PHE A 41 -1.17 -5.04 -18.77
N ASN A 42 -0.40 -6.06 -19.14
CA ASN A 42 -0.23 -7.26 -18.32
C ASN A 42 0.87 -7.04 -17.28
N VAL A 43 0.54 -7.38 -16.03
CA VAL A 43 1.46 -7.35 -14.89
C VAL A 43 1.65 -8.76 -14.38
N LYS A 44 2.90 -9.20 -14.33
CA LYS A 44 3.27 -10.48 -13.74
C LYS A 44 3.63 -10.29 -12.26
N LEU A 45 2.85 -10.92 -11.40
CA LEU A 45 3.09 -10.97 -9.96
C LEU A 45 4.26 -11.92 -9.64
N HIS A 46 4.88 -11.72 -8.48
CA HIS A 46 5.96 -12.57 -8.00
C HIS A 46 5.44 -13.97 -7.64
N ASP A 47 6.24 -15.01 -7.84
CA ASP A 47 5.83 -16.40 -7.65
C ASP A 47 5.38 -16.71 -6.20
N ASP A 48 5.92 -15.99 -5.22
CA ASP A 48 5.53 -16.12 -3.80
C ASP A 48 4.29 -15.29 -3.38
N SER A 49 3.61 -14.62 -4.32
CA SER A 49 2.48 -13.72 -3.99
C SER A 49 1.29 -14.45 -3.39
N PHE A 50 1.04 -15.69 -3.83
CA PHE A 50 -0.07 -16.51 -3.36
C PHE A 50 0.45 -17.80 -2.76
N ARG A 51 -0.11 -18.17 -1.60
CA ARG A 51 0.13 -19.45 -0.95
C ARG A 51 -1.20 -20.16 -0.78
N GLY A 52 -1.46 -21.16 -1.63
CA GLY A 52 -2.64 -22.01 -1.50
C GLY A 52 -2.46 -23.02 -0.37
N TYR A 53 -3.45 -23.14 0.51
CA TYR A 53 -3.58 -24.27 1.41
C TYR A 53 -4.91 -24.97 1.12
N HIS A 54 -4.84 -26.19 0.58
CA HIS A 54 -6.01 -26.96 0.13
C HIS A 54 -6.89 -26.22 -0.90
N THR A 55 -6.27 -25.36 -1.72
CA THR A 55 -6.94 -24.64 -2.81
C THR A 55 -6.00 -24.47 -3.98
N ASP A 56 -6.56 -24.37 -5.18
CA ASP A 56 -5.81 -24.02 -6.37
C ASP A 56 -5.33 -22.56 -6.28
N VAL A 57 -4.10 -22.33 -6.72
CA VAL A 57 -3.47 -21.01 -6.70
C VAL A 57 -3.97 -20.22 -7.91
N PRO A 58 -4.41 -18.95 -7.73
CA PRO A 58 -4.85 -18.12 -8.85
C PRO A 58 -3.69 -17.79 -9.80
N SER A 59 -4.02 -17.37 -11.02
CA SER A 59 -3.02 -16.94 -12.00
C SER A 59 -2.20 -15.75 -11.48
N LEU A 60 -0.90 -15.77 -11.78
CA LEU A 60 0.04 -14.71 -11.41
C LEU A 60 0.04 -13.54 -12.42
N GLU A 61 -0.64 -13.70 -13.54
CA GLU A 61 -0.79 -12.67 -14.56
C GLU A 61 -2.11 -11.94 -14.35
N VAL A 62 -2.03 -10.61 -14.27
CA VAL A 62 -3.19 -9.74 -14.05
C VAL A 62 -3.16 -8.61 -15.07
N GLU A 63 -4.29 -8.40 -15.74
CA GLU A 63 -4.51 -7.26 -16.63
C GLU A 63 -4.98 -6.06 -15.83
N VAL A 64 -4.27 -4.94 -15.94
CA VAL A 64 -4.59 -3.70 -15.22
C VAL A 64 -4.45 -2.48 -16.12
N THR A 65 -5.15 -1.41 -15.78
CA THR A 65 -5.00 -0.10 -16.41
C THR A 65 -4.34 0.88 -15.43
N LYS A 66 -3.56 1.83 -15.95
CA LYS A 66 -2.87 2.83 -15.12
C LYS A 66 -3.87 3.69 -14.33
N ASP A 67 -4.96 4.10 -14.95
CA ASP A 67 -6.03 4.87 -14.30
C ASP A 67 -6.73 4.07 -13.19
N GLY A 68 -6.91 2.75 -13.37
CA GLY A 68 -7.41 1.84 -12.35
C GLY A 68 -6.48 1.78 -11.13
N LEU A 69 -5.18 1.54 -11.37
CA LEU A 69 -4.16 1.52 -10.32
C LEU A 69 -4.10 2.84 -9.53
N LEU A 70 -4.15 3.98 -10.23
CA LEU A 70 -4.18 5.30 -9.59
C LEU A 70 -5.43 5.51 -8.74
N THR A 71 -6.57 4.98 -9.19
CA THR A 71 -7.84 5.04 -8.44
C THR A 71 -7.73 4.25 -7.15
N TRP A 72 -7.25 3.00 -7.22
CA TRP A 72 -7.05 2.16 -6.03
C TRP A 72 -6.05 2.79 -5.05
N TYR A 73 -4.94 3.34 -5.55
CA TYR A 73 -3.96 4.04 -4.72
C TYR A 73 -4.58 5.25 -3.99
N LYS A 74 -5.36 6.07 -4.69
CA LYS A 74 -6.05 7.24 -4.09
C LYS A 74 -7.06 6.81 -3.02
N GLN A 75 -7.81 5.74 -3.27
CA GLN A 75 -8.77 5.19 -2.30
C GLN A 75 -8.06 4.68 -1.05
N MET A 76 -7.03 3.85 -1.21
CA MET A 76 -6.23 3.34 -0.09
C MET A 76 -5.60 4.47 0.74
N ASN A 77 -5.01 5.47 0.08
CA ASN A 77 -4.39 6.60 0.77
C ASN A 77 -5.42 7.48 1.51
N SER A 78 -6.61 7.67 0.93
CA SER A 78 -7.70 8.41 1.57
C SER A 78 -8.16 7.71 2.85
N MET A 79 -8.36 6.39 2.81
CA MET A 79 -8.74 5.59 3.98
C MET A 79 -7.66 5.64 5.06
N ARG A 80 -6.38 5.49 4.68
CA ARG A 80 -5.25 5.63 5.62
C ARG A 80 -5.28 6.96 6.35
N ARG A 81 -5.49 8.07 5.62
CA ARG A 81 -5.54 9.41 6.21
C ARG A 81 -6.72 9.60 7.14
N MET A 82 -7.89 9.09 6.77
CA MET A 82 -9.08 9.11 7.63
C MET A 82 -8.84 8.36 8.93
N GLU A 83 -8.26 7.16 8.88
CA GLU A 83 -7.97 6.36 10.07
C GLU A 83 -6.91 7.02 10.98
N MET A 84 -5.88 7.64 10.39
CA MET A 84 -4.91 8.43 11.16
C MET A 84 -5.55 9.65 11.83
N ALA A 85 -6.50 10.30 11.16
CA ALA A 85 -7.27 11.39 11.76
C ALA A 85 -8.17 10.89 12.89
N ALA A 86 -8.82 9.73 12.72
CA ALA A 86 -9.61 9.10 13.77
C ALA A 86 -8.76 8.76 15.00
N ASP A 87 -7.54 8.24 14.83
CA ASP A 87 -6.58 8.02 15.92
C ASP A 87 -6.26 9.32 16.68
N ALA A 88 -5.99 10.41 15.96
CA ALA A 88 -5.70 11.71 16.56
C ALA A 88 -6.90 12.25 17.36
N LEU A 89 -8.11 12.18 16.81
CA LEU A 89 -9.34 12.63 17.46
C LEU A 89 -9.71 11.76 18.67
N TYR A 90 -9.41 10.46 18.61
CA TYR A 90 -9.60 9.54 19.73
C TYR A 90 -8.67 9.88 20.90
N LYS A 91 -7.39 10.19 20.61
CA LYS A 91 -6.42 10.65 21.61
C LYS A 91 -6.82 11.98 22.26
N GLN A 92 -7.41 12.88 21.48
CA GLN A 92 -7.98 14.15 21.97
C GLN A 92 -9.28 13.99 22.76
N LYS A 93 -9.79 12.76 22.94
CA LYS A 93 -11.06 12.45 23.62
C LYS A 93 -12.30 13.06 22.96
N LEU A 94 -12.18 13.44 21.69
CA LEU A 94 -13.30 13.91 20.86
C LEU A 94 -14.13 12.72 20.36
N ILE A 95 -13.48 11.59 20.07
CA ILE A 95 -14.14 10.29 19.84
C ILE A 95 -14.12 9.50 21.16
N ARG A 96 -15.26 8.93 21.54
CA ARG A 96 -15.44 8.14 22.78
C ARG A 96 -15.94 6.74 22.44
N GLY A 97 -15.82 5.81 23.39
CA GLY A 97 -16.23 4.42 23.20
C GLY A 97 -15.16 3.63 22.43
N PHE A 98 -15.59 2.76 21.52
CA PHE A 98 -14.69 1.90 20.74
C PHE A 98 -14.31 2.54 19.41
N CYS A 99 -13.04 2.39 19.02
CA CYS A 99 -12.52 2.85 17.73
C CYS A 99 -11.56 1.80 17.17
N HIS A 100 -11.97 1.09 16.11
CA HIS A 100 -11.20 -0.02 15.54
C HIS A 100 -10.61 0.38 14.18
N LEU A 101 -9.35 0.80 14.20
CA LEU A 101 -8.66 1.34 13.02
C LEU A 101 -8.10 0.24 12.12
N ALA A 102 -8.42 0.20 10.82
CA ALA A 102 -7.89 -0.80 9.87
C ALA A 102 -6.63 -0.33 9.12
N ILE A 103 -5.78 0.48 9.78
CA ILE A 103 -4.51 0.95 9.22
C ILE A 103 -3.66 -0.27 8.80
N GLY A 104 -3.31 -0.34 7.52
CA GLY A 104 -2.56 -1.45 6.93
C GLY A 104 -3.41 -2.53 6.24
N GLN A 105 -4.74 -2.43 6.31
CA GLN A 105 -5.69 -3.37 5.69
C GLN A 105 -6.49 -2.72 4.55
N GLU A 106 -6.03 -1.59 4.02
CA GLU A 106 -6.73 -0.81 3.00
C GLU A 106 -6.93 -1.59 1.70
N ALA A 107 -5.94 -2.41 1.32
CA ALA A 107 -5.97 -3.23 0.12
C ALA A 107 -7.10 -4.27 0.15
N ILE A 108 -7.49 -4.76 1.34
CA ILE A 108 -8.58 -5.74 1.48
C ILE A 108 -9.90 -5.10 1.07
N SER A 109 -10.20 -3.92 1.61
CA SER A 109 -11.46 -3.22 1.33
C SER A 109 -11.56 -2.74 -0.11
N VAL A 110 -10.51 -2.09 -0.63
CA VAL A 110 -10.47 -1.64 -2.04
C VAL A 110 -10.50 -2.82 -3.00
N GLY A 111 -9.79 -3.91 -2.68
CA GLY A 111 -9.79 -5.12 -3.50
C GLY A 111 -11.18 -5.76 -3.60
N ILE A 112 -11.86 -5.95 -2.46
CA ILE A 112 -13.21 -6.51 -2.43
C ILE A 112 -14.17 -5.64 -3.25
N GLU A 113 -14.23 -4.33 -2.98
CA GLU A 113 -15.12 -3.40 -3.69
C GLU A 113 -14.80 -3.28 -5.19
N SER A 114 -13.54 -3.47 -5.59
CA SER A 114 -13.17 -3.48 -7.01
C SER A 114 -13.62 -4.75 -7.76
N ALA A 115 -13.83 -5.85 -7.02
CA ALA A 115 -14.25 -7.13 -7.57
C ALA A 115 -15.76 -7.38 -7.46
N THR A 116 -16.47 -6.60 -6.62
CA THR A 116 -17.92 -6.71 -6.41
C THR A 116 -18.68 -5.61 -7.13
N THR A 117 -19.98 -5.82 -7.30
CA THR A 117 -20.95 -4.85 -7.81
C THR A 117 -21.79 -4.27 -6.67
N PHE A 118 -22.55 -3.19 -6.94
CA PHE A 118 -23.43 -2.58 -5.93
C PHE A 118 -24.61 -3.48 -5.53
N GLU A 119 -24.93 -4.48 -6.35
CA GLU A 119 -25.99 -5.46 -6.05
C GLU A 119 -25.50 -6.55 -5.07
N ASP A 120 -24.18 -6.70 -4.92
CA ASP A 120 -23.58 -7.68 -4.03
C ASP A 120 -23.71 -7.26 -2.57
N LYS A 121 -23.95 -8.24 -1.70
CA LYS A 121 -24.13 -8.03 -0.27
C LYS A 121 -22.83 -8.29 0.48
N ILE A 122 -22.29 -7.26 1.11
CA ILE A 122 -21.09 -7.35 1.94
C ILE A 122 -21.48 -7.25 3.41
N ILE A 123 -21.04 -8.22 4.21
CA ILE A 123 -21.14 -8.18 5.68
C ILE A 123 -19.73 -8.11 6.27
N SER A 124 -19.55 -7.28 7.28
CA SER A 124 -18.28 -7.13 7.99
C SER A 124 -18.51 -6.94 9.49
N SER A 125 -17.42 -6.93 10.27
CA SER A 125 -17.45 -6.86 11.73
C SER A 125 -17.33 -5.41 12.24
N TYR A 126 -16.59 -5.19 13.32
CA TYR A 126 -16.43 -3.89 13.98
C TYR A 126 -15.27 -3.04 13.43
N ARG A 127 -14.52 -3.55 12.44
CA ARG A 127 -13.39 -2.86 11.78
C ARG A 127 -13.79 -2.47 10.35
N THR A 128 -14.68 -1.49 10.24
CA THR A 128 -15.40 -1.19 8.98
C THR A 128 -15.31 0.27 8.55
N HIS A 129 -14.47 1.09 9.19
CA HIS A 129 -14.25 2.45 8.69
C HIS A 129 -13.75 2.48 7.23
N PRO A 130 -12.81 1.62 6.80
CA PRO A 130 -12.36 1.61 5.42
C PRO A 130 -13.42 0.91 4.57
N SER A 131 -14.35 1.68 4.01
CA SER A 131 -15.24 1.25 2.93
C SER A 131 -15.21 2.31 1.82
N PRO A 132 -14.67 2.01 0.64
CA PRO A 132 -14.65 2.92 -0.51
C PRO A 132 -16.03 3.52 -0.82
N SER A 133 -17.07 2.70 -0.70
CA SER A 133 -18.48 3.08 -0.89
C SER A 133 -18.96 4.14 0.10
N SER A 134 -18.45 4.15 1.33
CA SER A 134 -18.81 5.17 2.34
C SER A 134 -18.22 6.56 2.04
N ALA A 135 -17.14 6.63 1.26
CA ALA A 135 -16.51 7.87 0.84
C ALA A 135 -16.98 8.36 -0.54
N VAL A 136 -17.57 7.47 -1.37
CA VAL A 136 -17.94 7.74 -2.78
C VAL A 136 -19.42 7.40 -3.05
N ALA A 137 -20.31 7.61 -2.09
CA ALA A 137 -21.76 7.45 -2.30
C ALA A 137 -22.42 8.59 -3.11
N GLN A 138 -21.66 9.49 -3.76
CA GLN A 138 -22.23 10.72 -4.37
C GLN A 138 -21.99 10.94 -5.87
N SER A 139 -21.41 10.00 -6.65
CA SER A 139 -21.15 10.32 -8.07
C SER A 139 -21.40 9.21 -9.11
N ARG A 140 -22.15 8.16 -8.78
CA ARG A 140 -22.46 7.08 -9.73
C ARG A 140 -23.93 6.63 -9.64
N ALA A 141 -24.83 7.60 -9.74
CA ALA A 141 -26.24 7.42 -10.07
C ALA A 141 -26.54 8.20 -11.36
#